data_AF-A0A7X8HZA6-F1
#
_entry.id   AF-A0A7X8HZA6-F1
#
_cell.length_a   1.000
_cell.length_b   1.000
_cell.length_c   1.000
_cell.angle_alpha   90.00
_cell.angle_beta   90.00
_cell.angle_gamma   90.00
#
_symmetry.space_group_name_H-M   'P 1'
#
loop_
_entity.id
_entity.type
_entity.pdbx_description
1 polymer ?
#
loop_
_entity_poly.entity_id
_entity_poly.type
_entity_poly.pdbx_seq_one_letter_code
_entity_poly.pdbx_strand_id
1 'polypeptide(L)'
;MIWHHLMYDVRYIFQYDAFEFFESSIFQKIIHPLLLIGLFMMSGISQSFSKNNYKRLKKMIIIALGITLISVAVSIVFQKSFFVFWQIIHSLAFCIAVTLIIEKIFTTKNTQFIVLLILALLIIFVIPFVIEKFRLVQHGSFLLLPFGIGYRNPKVPPMIDYIPVVPLGGFFFIGVMLGKILYPNGKISQERFTGKIWYPLRFLGKYSLWVYALHQPILIFLIWVYGNVFL
;
A
#
# COMPACT_ATOMS: atom_id res chain seq x y z
N MET A 1 3.23 8.12 -0.16
CA MET A 1 2.04 8.03 0.72
C MET A 1 1.85 9.33 1.47
N ILE A 2 2.69 9.68 2.46
CA ILE A 2 2.54 10.94 3.22
C ILE A 2 2.45 12.18 2.32
N TRP A 3 3.44 12.38 1.45
CA TRP A 3 3.44 13.49 0.50
C TRP A 3 2.26 13.46 -0.47
N HIS A 4 1.89 12.27 -0.96
CA HIS A 4 0.74 12.12 -1.86
C HIS A 4 -0.55 12.58 -1.19
N HIS A 5 -0.80 12.14 0.05
CA HIS A 5 -1.98 12.55 0.81
C HIS A 5 -1.93 14.03 1.20
N LEU A 6 -0.78 14.56 1.62
CA LEU A 6 -0.64 15.99 1.89
C LEU A 6 -1.03 16.83 0.66
N MET A 7 -0.50 16.49 -0.51
CA MET A 7 -0.79 17.20 -1.75
C MET A 7 -2.27 17.07 -2.14
N TYR A 8 -2.84 15.88 -1.99
CA TYR A 8 -4.26 15.64 -2.23
C TYR A 8 -5.16 16.45 -1.29
N ASP A 9 -4.87 16.46 0.01
CA ASP A 9 -5.67 17.15 1.02
C ASP A 9 -5.61 18.66 0.81
N VAL A 10 -4.41 19.23 0.62
CA VAL A 10 -4.23 20.67 0.36
C VAL A 10 -5.02 21.13 -0.85
N ARG A 11 -4.95 20.39 -1.96
CA ARG A 11 -5.59 20.78 -3.22
C ARG A 11 -7.07 20.44 -3.30
N TYR A 12 -7.51 19.25 -2.89
CA TYR A 12 -8.88 18.78 -3.08
C TYR A 12 -9.78 18.89 -1.84
N ILE A 13 -9.22 18.79 -0.64
CA ILE A 13 -10.02 18.89 0.59
C ILE A 13 -10.10 20.35 1.04
N PHE A 14 -8.95 21.03 1.13
CA PHE A 14 -8.85 22.41 1.59
C PHE A 14 -8.88 23.45 0.47
N GLN A 15 -8.80 23.02 -0.81
CA GLN A 15 -8.95 23.88 -1.98
C GLN A 15 -7.94 25.04 -2.05
N TYR A 16 -6.72 24.82 -1.52
CA TYR A 16 -5.62 25.78 -1.68
C TYR A 16 -4.97 25.61 -3.04
N ASP A 17 -4.61 26.75 -3.66
CA ASP A 17 -3.93 26.79 -4.96
C ASP A 17 -2.44 26.44 -4.82
N ALA A 18 -2.19 25.16 -4.54
CA ALA A 18 -0.86 24.59 -4.43
C ALA A 18 -0.83 23.20 -5.10
N PHE A 19 0.38 22.71 -5.36
CA PHE A 19 0.63 21.38 -5.93
C PHE A 19 -0.08 21.11 -7.25
N GLU A 20 -0.24 22.10 -8.14
CA GLU A 20 -0.89 21.93 -9.45
C GLU A 20 -0.28 20.79 -10.29
N PHE A 21 1.05 20.58 -10.18
CA PHE A 21 1.74 19.48 -10.86
C PHE A 21 1.21 18.08 -10.49
N PHE A 22 0.51 17.95 -9.35
CA PHE A 22 -0.17 16.72 -8.94
C PHE A 22 -1.20 16.25 -9.96
N GLU A 23 -1.85 17.17 -10.67
CA GLU A 23 -2.83 16.87 -11.73
C GLU A 23 -2.21 16.56 -13.08
N SER A 24 -0.91 16.83 -13.23
CA SER A 24 -0.22 16.60 -14.50
C SER A 24 -0.27 15.13 -14.91
N SER A 25 -0.37 14.88 -16.21
CA SER A 25 -0.36 13.52 -16.76
C SER A 25 0.91 12.75 -16.39
N ILE A 26 2.04 13.46 -16.30
CA ILE A 26 3.33 12.90 -15.88
C ILE A 26 3.25 12.38 -14.45
N PHE A 27 2.70 13.17 -13.52
CA PHE A 27 2.58 12.75 -12.13
C PHE A 27 1.65 11.53 -12.01
N GLN A 28 0.47 11.59 -12.60
CA GLN A 28 -0.56 10.54 -12.44
C GLN A 28 -0.22 9.23 -13.18
N LYS A 29 0.37 9.30 -14.38
CA LYS A 29 0.65 8.10 -15.19
C LYS A 29 2.03 7.50 -14.98
N ILE A 30 2.99 8.29 -14.48
CA ILE A 30 4.40 7.86 -14.35
C ILE A 30 4.84 7.89 -12.90
N ILE A 31 4.86 9.07 -12.27
CA ILE A 31 5.47 9.23 -10.94
C ILE A 31 4.70 8.44 -9.89
N HIS A 32 3.37 8.60 -9.83
CA HIS A 32 2.56 7.96 -8.81
C HIS A 32 2.59 6.42 -8.90
N PRO A 33 2.41 5.79 -10.08
CA PRO A 33 2.59 4.34 -10.23
C PRO A 33 3.99 3.87 -9.84
N LEU A 34 5.05 4.58 -10.22
CA LEU A 34 6.43 4.21 -9.84
C LEU A 34 6.65 4.27 -8.33
N LEU A 35 6.08 5.26 -7.64
CA LEU A 35 6.12 5.35 -6.18
C LEU A 35 5.42 4.15 -5.51
N LEU A 36 4.28 3.73 -6.05
CA LEU A 36 3.54 2.55 -5.56
C LEU A 36 4.31 1.25 -5.82
N ILE A 37 4.86 1.09 -7.03
CA ILE A 37 5.71 -0.06 -7.39
C ILE A 37 6.90 -0.15 -6.44
N GLY A 38 7.62 0.97 -6.25
CA GLY A 38 8.74 1.05 -5.32
C GLY A 38 8.32 0.68 -3.90
N LEU A 39 7.18 1.18 -3.42
CA LEU A 39 6.66 0.87 -2.09
C LEU A 39 6.35 -0.61 -1.90
N PHE A 40 5.64 -1.24 -2.85
CA PHE A 40 5.32 -2.67 -2.78
C PHE A 40 6.59 -3.52 -2.85
N MET A 41 7.51 -3.21 -3.76
CA MET A 41 8.78 -3.92 -3.90
C MET A 41 9.64 -3.81 -2.64
N MET A 42 9.80 -2.60 -2.10
CA MET A 42 10.54 -2.37 -0.84
C MET A 42 9.88 -3.08 0.34
N SER A 43 8.54 -3.11 0.39
CA SER A 43 7.81 -3.86 1.40
C SER A 43 8.07 -5.37 1.29
N GLY A 44 8.11 -5.92 0.08
CA GLY A 44 8.50 -7.31 -0.17
C GLY A 44 9.94 -7.60 0.29
N ILE A 45 10.91 -6.76 -0.10
CA ILE A 45 12.31 -6.88 0.34
C ILE A 45 12.38 -6.86 1.87
N SER A 46 11.62 -5.96 2.50
CA SER A 46 11.62 -5.78 3.95
C SER A 46 11.20 -7.03 4.74
N GLN A 47 10.54 -8.00 4.10
CA GLN A 47 10.13 -9.25 4.72
C GLN A 47 11.34 -10.09 5.18
N SER A 48 12.50 -9.94 4.52
CA SER A 48 13.74 -10.64 4.86
C SER A 48 14.37 -10.14 6.16
N PHE A 49 14.11 -8.88 6.55
CA PHE A 49 14.61 -8.29 7.81
C PHE A 49 13.66 -8.49 8.99
N SER A 50 12.47 -9.04 8.75
CA SER A 50 11.45 -9.22 9.78
C SER A 50 11.76 -10.45 10.63
N LYS A 51 11.91 -10.24 11.94
CA LYS A 51 12.13 -11.33 12.90
C LYS A 51 10.97 -12.34 12.96
N ASN A 52 9.75 -11.87 12.74
CA ASN A 52 8.54 -12.71 12.76
C ASN A 52 7.46 -12.12 11.84
N ASN A 53 7.33 -12.73 10.67
CA ASN A 53 6.38 -12.30 9.65
C ASN A 53 4.92 -12.58 10.03
N TYR A 54 4.63 -13.60 10.84
CA TYR A 54 3.27 -13.82 11.38
C TYR A 54 2.86 -12.69 12.33
N LYS A 55 3.75 -12.25 13.23
CA LYS A 55 3.50 -11.12 14.13
C LYS A 55 3.32 -9.82 13.36
N ARG A 56 4.13 -9.61 12.30
CA ARG A 56 3.97 -8.47 11.39
C ARG A 56 2.62 -8.50 10.69
N LEU A 57 2.24 -9.64 10.10
CA LEU A 57 0.95 -9.85 9.44
C LEU A 57 -0.22 -9.53 10.38
N LYS A 58 -0.22 -10.12 11.59
CA LYS A 58 -1.27 -9.89 12.59
C LYS A 58 -1.41 -8.40 12.93
N LYS A 59 -0.29 -7.70 13.15
CA LYS A 59 -0.31 -6.25 13.41
C LYS A 59 -0.90 -5.46 12.24
N MET A 60 -0.51 -5.79 11.01
CA MET A 60 -1.01 -5.11 9.82
C MET A 60 -2.51 -5.33 9.61
N ILE A 61 -3.00 -6.56 9.80
CA ILE A 61 -4.44 -6.86 9.73
C ILE A 61 -5.22 -6.05 10.78
N ILE A 62 -4.77 -6.04 12.03
CA ILE A 62 -5.43 -5.29 13.11
C ILE A 62 -5.52 -3.80 12.78
N ILE A 63 -4.41 -3.21 12.31
CA ILE A 63 -4.37 -1.78 11.98
C ILE A 63 -5.23 -1.48 10.75
N ALA A 64 -5.19 -2.33 9.72
CA ALA A 64 -5.99 -2.14 8.51
C ALA A 64 -7.49 -2.18 8.82
N LEU A 65 -7.93 -3.19 9.58
CA LEU A 65 -9.31 -3.30 10.04
C LEU A 65 -9.70 -2.12 10.94
N GLY A 66 -8.81 -1.68 11.82
CA GLY A 66 -9.02 -0.50 12.67
C GLY A 66 -9.26 0.76 11.85
N ILE A 67 -8.44 1.01 10.83
CA ILE A 67 -8.63 2.15 9.91
C ILE A 67 -9.97 2.03 9.17
N THR A 68 -10.34 0.85 8.71
CA THR A 68 -11.63 0.63 8.04
C THR A 68 -12.81 0.91 8.96
N LEU A 69 -12.78 0.40 10.21
CA LEU A 69 -13.82 0.65 11.20
C LEU A 69 -13.95 2.14 11.53
N ILE A 70 -12.83 2.83 11.74
CA ILE A 70 -12.82 4.29 11.96
C ILE A 70 -13.39 5.01 10.74
N SER A 71 -13.02 4.62 9.52
CA SER A 71 -13.52 5.24 8.29
C SER A 71 -15.04 5.08 8.15
N VAL A 72 -15.59 3.92 8.52
CA VAL A 72 -17.03 3.66 8.53
C VAL A 72 -17.73 4.52 9.59
N ALA A 73 -17.19 4.57 10.81
CA ALA A 73 -17.75 5.39 11.88
C ALA A 73 -17.78 6.88 11.51
N VAL A 74 -16.67 7.41 10.97
CA VAL A 74 -16.59 8.79 10.48
C VAL A 74 -17.59 9.01 9.33
N SER A 75 -17.69 8.07 8.39
CA SER A 75 -18.65 8.19 7.28
C SER A 75 -20.10 8.30 7.75
N ILE A 76 -20.47 7.51 8.77
CA ILE A 76 -21.82 7.53 9.36
C ILE A 76 -22.04 8.84 10.13
N VAL A 77 -21.10 9.25 10.98
CA VAL A 77 -21.22 10.45 11.82
C VAL A 77 -21.34 11.72 10.99
N PHE A 78 -20.52 11.85 9.95
CA PHE A 78 -20.50 13.03 9.08
C PHE A 78 -21.46 12.94 7.89
N GLN A 79 -22.18 11.82 7.74
CA GLN A 79 -23.06 11.54 6.59
C GLN A 79 -22.38 11.77 5.23
N LYS A 80 -21.09 11.41 5.15
CA LYS A 80 -20.26 11.55 3.95
C LYS A 80 -19.60 10.22 3.60
N SER A 81 -19.39 9.97 2.31
CA SER A 81 -18.81 8.71 1.82
C SER A 81 -17.29 8.69 1.97
N PHE A 82 -16.80 8.54 3.20
CA PHE A 82 -15.37 8.51 3.54
C PHE A 82 -14.86 7.07 3.75
N PHE A 83 -15.47 6.11 3.06
CA PHE A 83 -15.18 4.70 3.27
C PHE A 83 -13.77 4.32 2.80
N VAL A 84 -13.09 3.50 3.60
CA VAL A 84 -11.78 2.92 3.29
C VAL A 84 -11.84 1.42 3.56
N PHE A 85 -12.32 0.63 2.60
CA PHE A 85 -12.48 -0.82 2.78
C PHE A 85 -11.24 -1.63 2.36
N TRP A 86 -10.46 -1.14 1.39
CA TRP A 86 -9.27 -1.86 0.90
C TRP A 86 -8.12 -0.91 0.50
N GLN A 87 -7.49 -0.35 1.53
CA GLN A 87 -6.28 0.46 1.50
C GLN A 87 -4.99 -0.37 1.42
N ILE A 88 -3.86 0.30 1.21
CA ILE A 88 -2.57 -0.35 0.98
C ILE A 88 -2.13 -1.34 2.06
N ILE A 89 -2.48 -1.12 3.33
CA ILE A 89 -2.11 -2.04 4.42
C ILE A 89 -2.81 -3.39 4.22
N HIS A 90 -4.08 -3.42 3.76
CA HIS A 90 -4.75 -4.68 3.42
C HIS A 90 -4.01 -5.41 2.30
N SER A 91 -3.63 -4.71 1.23
CA SER A 91 -2.90 -5.30 0.11
C SER A 91 -1.53 -5.85 0.53
N LEU A 92 -0.77 -5.10 1.33
CA LEU A 92 0.52 -5.58 1.85
C LEU A 92 0.35 -6.75 2.82
N ALA A 93 -0.67 -6.71 3.69
CA ALA A 93 -0.98 -7.81 4.60
C ALA A 93 -1.36 -9.08 3.81
N PHE A 94 -2.18 -8.93 2.77
CA PHE A 94 -2.55 -10.02 1.87
C PHE A 94 -1.30 -10.64 1.20
N CYS A 95 -0.43 -9.80 0.63
CA CYS A 95 0.81 -10.30 0.03
C CYS A 95 1.71 -11.04 1.04
N ILE A 96 1.88 -10.52 2.26
CA ILE A 96 2.63 -11.21 3.33
C ILE A 96 1.99 -12.56 3.66
N ALA A 97 0.65 -12.62 3.78
CA ALA A 97 -0.07 -13.86 4.05
C ALA A 97 0.16 -14.90 2.95
N VAL A 98 0.06 -14.49 1.68
CA VAL A 98 0.35 -15.37 0.53
C VAL A 98 1.79 -15.87 0.57
N THR A 99 2.77 -15.01 0.83
CA THR A 99 4.17 -15.43 0.97
C THR A 99 4.36 -16.44 2.10
N LEU A 100 3.74 -16.23 3.27
CA LEU A 100 3.79 -17.18 4.38
C LEU A 100 3.15 -18.52 4.04
N ILE A 101 2.05 -18.52 3.28
CA ILE A 101 1.39 -19.73 2.80
C ILE A 101 2.31 -20.49 1.83
N ILE A 102 2.93 -19.79 0.87
CA ILE A 102 3.90 -20.38 -0.07
C ILE A 102 5.08 -20.99 0.67
N GLU A 103 5.65 -20.28 1.66
CA GLU A 103 6.77 -20.78 2.47
C GLU A 103 6.39 -22.00 3.31
N LYS A 104 5.13 -22.09 3.75
CA LYS A 104 4.61 -23.23 4.50
C LYS A 104 4.36 -24.45 3.61
N ILE A 105 3.84 -24.25 2.40
CA ILE A 105 3.49 -25.33 1.47
C ILE A 105 4.72 -25.89 0.76
N PHE A 106 5.61 -25.02 0.29
CA PHE A 106 6.79 -25.41 -0.48
C PHE A 106 8.05 -25.35 0.37
N THR A 107 8.68 -26.50 0.59
CA THR A 107 9.84 -26.63 1.48
C THR A 107 11.16 -26.23 0.82
N THR A 108 11.28 -26.35 -0.50
CA THR A 108 12.51 -26.02 -1.23
C THR A 108 12.53 -24.56 -1.67
N LYS A 109 13.67 -23.89 -1.51
CA LYS A 109 13.84 -22.48 -1.91
C LYS A 109 13.60 -22.27 -3.41
N ASN A 110 14.04 -23.21 -4.24
CA ASN A 110 13.88 -23.11 -5.70
C ASN A 110 12.40 -23.15 -6.09
N THR A 111 11.60 -24.05 -5.52
CA THR A 111 10.17 -24.11 -5.79
C THR A 111 9.45 -22.87 -5.27
N GLN A 112 9.80 -22.37 -4.08
CA GLN A 112 9.26 -21.09 -3.59
C GLN A 112 9.53 -19.94 -4.57
N PHE A 113 10.74 -19.84 -5.13
CA PHE A 113 11.10 -18.78 -6.07
C PHE A 113 10.35 -18.90 -7.39
N ILE A 114 10.22 -20.12 -7.93
CA ILE A 114 9.46 -20.38 -9.15
C ILE A 114 7.98 -19.98 -8.95
N VAL A 115 7.36 -20.40 -7.84
CA VAL A 115 5.96 -20.07 -7.54
C VAL A 115 5.77 -18.56 -7.36
N LEU A 116 6.67 -17.89 -6.62
CA LEU A 116 6.61 -16.43 -6.44
C LEU A 116 6.77 -15.70 -7.78
N LEU A 117 7.67 -16.17 -8.66
CA LEU A 117 7.87 -15.58 -9.98
C LEU A 117 6.65 -15.75 -10.88
N ILE A 118 6.09 -16.96 -10.95
CA ILE A 118 4.86 -17.23 -11.71
C ILE A 118 3.73 -16.35 -11.21
N LEU A 119 3.53 -16.29 -9.88
CA LEU A 119 2.50 -15.46 -9.27
C LEU A 119 2.71 -13.96 -9.59
N ALA A 120 3.96 -13.48 -9.52
CA ALA A 120 4.29 -12.11 -9.87
C ALA A 120 3.95 -11.78 -11.33
N LEU A 121 4.36 -12.63 -12.26
CA LEU A 121 4.09 -12.44 -13.70
C LEU A 121 2.58 -12.49 -14.01
N LEU A 122 1.84 -13.39 -13.37
CA LEU A 122 0.38 -13.45 -13.51
C LEU A 122 -0.28 -12.17 -13.01
N ILE A 123 0.11 -11.67 -11.83
CA ILE A 123 -0.48 -10.46 -11.24
C ILE A 123 -0.11 -9.19 -12.01
N ILE A 124 1.10 -9.12 -12.58
CA ILE A 124 1.57 -7.93 -13.31
C ILE A 124 0.98 -7.87 -14.72
N PHE A 125 0.92 -9.00 -15.44
CA PHE A 125 0.63 -8.99 -16.87
C PHE A 125 -0.69 -9.66 -17.23
N VAL A 126 -1.01 -10.81 -16.64
CA VAL A 126 -2.15 -11.63 -17.07
C VAL A 126 -3.46 -11.16 -16.45
N ILE A 127 -3.50 -11.01 -15.12
CA ILE A 127 -4.73 -10.64 -14.41
C ILE A 127 -5.23 -9.24 -14.80
N PRO A 128 -4.39 -8.19 -14.90
CA PRO A 128 -4.85 -6.87 -15.35
C PRO A 128 -5.48 -6.93 -16.75
N PHE A 129 -4.84 -7.66 -17.67
CA PHE A 129 -5.37 -7.86 -19.03
C PHE A 129 -6.74 -8.54 -19.01
N VAL A 130 -6.94 -9.56 -18.17
CA VAL A 130 -8.24 -10.24 -18.00
C VAL A 130 -9.28 -9.28 -17.42
N ILE A 131 -8.93 -8.51 -16.37
CA ILE A 131 -9.84 -7.54 -15.75
C ILE A 131 -10.32 -6.50 -16.76
N GLU A 132 -9.41 -5.99 -17.59
CA GLU A 132 -9.73 -5.02 -18.63
C GLU A 132 -10.57 -5.64 -19.75
N LYS A 133 -10.12 -6.77 -20.31
CA LYS A 133 -10.79 -7.46 -21.42
C LYS A 133 -12.24 -7.81 -21.12
N PHE A 134 -12.53 -8.26 -19.90
CA PHE A 134 -13.88 -8.63 -19.46
C PHE A 134 -14.61 -7.53 -18.68
N ARG A 135 -14.05 -6.31 -18.63
CA ARG A 135 -14.63 -5.14 -17.93
C ARG A 135 -15.01 -5.44 -16.47
N LEU A 136 -14.24 -6.30 -15.79
CA LEU A 136 -14.53 -6.77 -14.42
C LEU A 136 -14.45 -5.63 -13.38
N VAL A 137 -13.87 -4.48 -13.72
CA VAL A 137 -13.92 -3.30 -12.84
C VAL A 137 -15.36 -2.84 -12.56
N GLN A 138 -16.29 -3.04 -13.51
CA GLN A 138 -17.71 -2.69 -13.39
C GLN A 138 -18.56 -3.87 -12.89
N HIS A 139 -18.08 -5.10 -13.09
CA HIS A 139 -18.79 -6.33 -12.78
C HIS A 139 -18.07 -7.11 -11.68
N GLY A 140 -18.68 -7.18 -10.50
CA GLY A 140 -18.08 -7.87 -9.35
C GLY A 140 -18.80 -7.53 -8.05
N SER A 141 -18.41 -8.19 -6.98
CA SER A 141 -18.94 -7.96 -5.64
C SER A 141 -17.90 -7.33 -4.74
N PHE A 142 -18.35 -6.81 -3.59
CA PHE A 142 -17.50 -6.26 -2.53
C PHE A 142 -16.36 -7.21 -2.12
N LEU A 143 -16.58 -8.54 -2.18
CA LEU A 143 -15.58 -9.55 -1.82
C LEU A 143 -14.38 -9.60 -2.76
N LEU A 144 -14.51 -9.07 -3.98
CA LEU A 144 -13.46 -9.09 -5.01
C LEU A 144 -12.67 -7.78 -5.08
N LEU A 145 -12.95 -6.82 -4.19
CA LEU A 145 -12.16 -5.61 -3.99
C LEU A 145 -10.65 -5.87 -3.82
N PRO A 146 -10.17 -6.93 -3.14
CA PRO A 146 -8.73 -7.22 -3.06
C PRO A 146 -8.03 -7.31 -4.41
N PHE A 147 -8.76 -7.74 -5.45
CA PHE A 147 -8.21 -8.05 -6.77
C PHE A 147 -8.44 -6.96 -7.82
N GLY A 148 -9.00 -5.81 -7.45
CA GLY A 148 -9.31 -4.76 -8.44
C GLY A 148 -10.63 -4.98 -9.19
N ILE A 149 -11.48 -5.90 -8.72
CA ILE A 149 -12.71 -6.31 -9.42
C ILE A 149 -13.94 -5.73 -8.72
N GLY A 150 -14.85 -5.14 -9.49
CA GLY A 150 -16.12 -4.60 -9.01
C GLY A 150 -16.04 -3.24 -8.29
N TYR A 151 -14.87 -2.58 -8.20
CA TYR A 151 -14.75 -1.30 -7.48
C TYR A 151 -15.50 -0.13 -8.15
N ARG A 152 -15.87 -0.25 -9.44
CA ARG A 152 -16.75 0.71 -10.15
C ARG A 152 -18.19 0.24 -10.23
N ASN A 153 -18.55 -0.86 -9.57
CA ASN A 153 -19.94 -1.31 -9.50
C ASN A 153 -20.75 -0.30 -8.67
N PRO A 154 -21.89 0.23 -9.16
CA PRO A 154 -22.75 1.15 -8.40
C PRO A 154 -23.23 0.62 -7.04
N LYS A 155 -23.25 -0.71 -6.86
CA LYS A 155 -23.60 -1.36 -5.58
C LYS A 155 -22.48 -1.33 -4.54
N VAL A 156 -21.25 -0.96 -4.94
CA VAL A 156 -20.10 -0.85 -4.05
C VAL A 156 -19.93 0.63 -3.68
N PRO A 157 -19.91 0.98 -2.38
CA PRO A 157 -19.71 2.37 -1.99
C PRO A 157 -18.36 2.90 -2.48
N PRO A 158 -18.28 4.15 -2.96
CA PRO A 158 -17.02 4.75 -3.37
C PRO A 158 -16.07 4.82 -2.18
N MET A 159 -14.79 4.57 -2.44
CA MET A 159 -13.73 4.63 -1.44
C MET A 159 -12.82 5.80 -1.72
N ILE A 160 -12.38 6.49 -0.66
CA ILE A 160 -11.40 7.58 -0.78
C ILE A 160 -9.99 7.05 -1.00
N ASP A 161 -9.67 5.92 -0.40
CA ASP A 161 -8.39 5.23 -0.61
C ASP A 161 -8.66 3.77 -0.96
N TYR A 162 -8.21 3.39 -2.14
CA TYR A 162 -8.36 2.05 -2.68
C TYR A 162 -7.14 1.64 -3.48
N ILE A 163 -6.41 0.65 -2.97
CA ILE A 163 -5.17 0.17 -3.58
C ILE A 163 -5.26 -1.36 -3.66
N PRO A 164 -5.74 -1.93 -4.77
CA PRO A 164 -5.86 -3.38 -4.91
C PRO A 164 -4.49 -4.07 -4.99
N VAL A 165 -4.50 -5.39 -4.78
CA VAL A 165 -3.31 -6.24 -4.93
C VAL A 165 -2.87 -6.31 -6.39
N VAL A 166 -3.80 -6.23 -7.33
CA VAL A 166 -3.49 -6.29 -8.77
C VAL A 166 -3.28 -4.86 -9.31
N PRO A 167 -2.16 -4.54 -9.98
CA PRO A 167 -0.98 -5.38 -10.28
C PRO A 167 0.16 -5.30 -9.24
N LEU A 168 0.04 -4.43 -8.23
CA LEU A 168 1.15 -4.03 -7.35
C LEU A 168 1.75 -5.19 -6.53
N GLY A 169 0.93 -6.16 -6.16
CA GLY A 169 1.31 -7.37 -5.43
C GLY A 169 2.34 -8.22 -6.16
N GLY A 170 2.38 -8.18 -7.50
CA GLY A 170 3.43 -8.88 -8.24
C GLY A 170 4.81 -8.26 -8.00
N PHE A 171 4.90 -6.92 -7.92
CA PHE A 171 6.14 -6.23 -7.55
C PHE A 171 6.54 -6.51 -6.09
N PHE A 172 5.57 -6.71 -5.20
CA PHE A 172 5.85 -7.19 -3.85
C PHE A 172 6.51 -8.57 -3.86
N PHE A 173 5.98 -9.53 -4.63
CA PHE A 173 6.56 -10.88 -4.71
C PHE A 173 7.95 -10.88 -5.34
N ILE A 174 8.19 -10.06 -6.38
CA ILE A 174 9.55 -9.80 -6.88
C ILE A 174 10.43 -9.25 -5.76
N GLY A 175 9.93 -8.29 -4.98
CA GLY A 175 10.60 -7.77 -3.80
C GLY A 175 10.97 -8.83 -2.76
N VAL A 176 10.08 -9.80 -2.48
CA VAL A 176 10.38 -10.93 -1.58
C VAL A 176 11.54 -11.77 -2.11
N MET A 177 11.54 -12.10 -3.41
CA MET A 177 12.63 -12.85 -4.04
C MET A 177 13.94 -12.09 -3.95
N LEU A 178 13.94 -10.81 -4.34
CA LEU A 178 15.11 -9.93 -4.25
C LEU A 178 15.61 -9.81 -2.81
N GLY A 179 14.71 -9.69 -1.83
CA GLY A 179 15.07 -9.66 -0.42
C GLY A 179 15.81 -10.92 0.02
N LYS A 180 15.33 -12.10 -0.39
CA LYS A 180 15.97 -13.38 -0.06
C LYS A 180 17.32 -13.57 -0.75
N ILE A 181 17.51 -13.01 -1.96
CA ILE A 181 18.76 -13.04 -2.72
C ILE A 181 19.78 -12.06 -2.14
N LEU A 182 19.39 -10.81 -1.96
CA LEU A 182 20.27 -9.71 -1.57
C LEU A 182 20.59 -9.72 -0.07
N TYR A 183 19.64 -10.17 0.76
CA TYR A 183 19.73 -10.15 2.22
C TYR A 183 19.40 -11.53 2.82
N PRO A 184 20.20 -12.56 2.52
CA PRO A 184 19.99 -13.89 3.08
C PRO A 184 20.04 -13.83 4.61
N ASN A 185 19.01 -14.41 5.25
CA ASN A 185 18.79 -14.35 6.70
C ASN A 185 18.66 -12.92 7.28
N GLY A 186 18.29 -11.94 6.45
CA GLY A 186 18.12 -10.54 6.87
C GLY A 186 19.44 -9.83 7.23
N LYS A 187 20.58 -10.36 6.78
CA LYS A 187 21.89 -9.76 7.05
C LYS A 187 22.23 -8.73 5.98
N ILE A 188 22.70 -7.56 6.43
CA ILE A 188 23.23 -6.49 5.57
C ILE A 188 24.73 -6.72 5.46
N SER A 189 25.26 -6.77 4.23
CA SER A 189 26.70 -6.99 3.99
C SER A 189 27.54 -5.77 4.37
N GLN A 190 27.04 -4.56 4.14
CA GLN A 190 27.69 -3.29 4.49
C GLN A 190 26.65 -2.22 4.85
N GLU A 191 26.73 -1.65 6.05
CA GLU A 191 25.90 -0.51 6.43
C GLU A 191 26.48 0.79 5.84
N ARG A 192 25.85 1.31 4.77
CA ARG A 192 26.32 2.53 4.07
C ARG A 192 25.65 3.84 4.57
N PHE A 193 24.71 3.77 5.51
CA PHE A 193 23.88 4.90 5.96
C PHE A 193 23.81 5.03 7.49
N THR A 194 24.97 5.07 8.15
CA THR A 194 25.09 5.05 9.63
C THR A 194 25.16 6.44 10.27
N GLY A 195 25.47 7.49 9.50
CA GLY A 195 25.61 8.87 9.99
C GLY A 195 24.33 9.47 10.59
N LYS A 196 24.50 10.49 11.46
CA LYS A 196 23.39 11.16 12.17
C LYS A 196 22.33 11.75 11.22
N ILE A 197 22.75 12.18 10.02
CA ILE A 197 21.86 12.71 8.98
C ILE A 197 20.77 11.70 8.55
N TRP A 198 21.03 10.40 8.72
CA TRP A 198 20.07 9.33 8.39
C TRP A 198 19.16 8.94 9.56
N TYR A 199 19.30 9.54 10.75
CA TYR A 199 18.42 9.23 11.90
C TYR A 199 16.94 9.46 11.62
N PRO A 200 16.51 10.58 10.99
CA PRO A 200 15.10 10.79 10.67
C PRO A 200 14.56 9.68 9.76
N LEU A 201 15.32 9.30 8.73
CA LEU A 201 14.91 8.24 7.81
C LEU A 201 14.83 6.87 8.50
N ARG A 202 15.79 6.56 9.39
CA ARG A 202 15.77 5.33 10.20
C ARG A 202 14.56 5.29 11.15
N PHE A 203 14.22 6.43 11.76
CA PHE A 203 13.04 6.56 12.61
C PHE A 203 11.76 6.28 11.80
N LEU A 204 11.60 6.95 10.66
CA LEU A 204 10.45 6.74 9.77
C LEU A 204 10.35 5.30 9.30
N GLY A 205 11.47 4.64 8.97
CA GLY A 205 11.47 3.23 8.60
C GLY A 205 11.06 2.31 9.76
N LYS A 206 11.65 2.51 10.95
CA LYS A 206 11.38 1.70 12.16
C LYS A 206 9.94 1.79 12.63
N TYR A 207 9.32 2.96 12.53
CA TYR A 207 7.94 3.21 12.94
C TYR A 207 6.97 3.38 11.76
N SER A 208 7.36 2.94 10.56
CA SER A 208 6.64 3.14 9.29
C SER A 208 5.14 2.81 9.36
N LEU A 209 4.77 1.73 10.04
CA LEU A 209 3.36 1.33 10.18
C LEU A 209 2.54 2.34 11.00
N TRP A 210 3.10 2.87 12.09
CA TRP A 210 2.44 3.89 12.91
C TRP A 210 2.43 5.24 12.21
N VAL A 211 3.54 5.61 11.57
CA VAL A 211 3.62 6.81 10.74
C VAL A 211 2.55 6.75 9.64
N TYR A 212 2.38 5.61 8.97
CA TYR A 212 1.30 5.43 8.00
C TYR A 212 -0.09 5.54 8.63
N ALA A 213 -0.35 4.94 9.79
CA ALA A 213 -1.69 5.01 10.37
C ALA A 213 -2.06 6.43 10.84
N LEU A 214 -1.09 7.20 11.33
CA LEU A 214 -1.33 8.49 11.98
C LEU A 214 -1.11 9.70 11.08
N HIS A 215 -0.38 9.58 9.95
CA HIS A 215 -0.10 10.74 9.13
C HIS A 215 -1.38 11.43 8.62
N GLN A 216 -2.39 10.68 8.14
CA GLN A 216 -3.61 11.28 7.59
C GLN A 216 -4.35 12.20 8.59
N PRO A 217 -4.75 11.74 9.79
CA PRO A 217 -5.43 12.62 10.75
C PRO A 217 -4.55 13.77 11.23
N ILE A 218 -3.23 13.55 11.38
CA ILE A 218 -2.29 14.61 11.77
C ILE A 218 -2.18 15.67 10.69
N LEU A 219 -2.03 15.28 9.42
CA LEU A 219 -1.92 16.20 8.30
C LEU A 219 -3.18 17.04 8.14
N ILE A 220 -4.36 16.41 8.19
CA ILE A 220 -5.65 17.13 8.13
C ILE A 220 -5.75 18.15 9.26
N PHE A 221 -5.40 17.77 10.50
CA PHE A 221 -5.41 18.70 11.63
C PHE A 221 -4.44 19.88 11.43
N LEU A 222 -3.21 19.61 10.98
CA LEU A 222 -2.21 20.66 10.75
C LEU A 222 -2.61 21.63 9.63
N ILE A 223 -3.14 21.12 8.52
CA ILE A 223 -3.61 21.98 7.42
C ILE A 223 -4.81 22.83 7.90
N TRP A 224 -5.74 22.24 8.65
CA TRP A 224 -6.87 22.97 9.23
C TRP A 224 -6.40 24.09 10.17
N VAL A 225 -5.47 23.82 11.09
CA VAL A 225 -4.91 24.86 11.97
C VAL A 225 -4.24 25.96 11.17
N TYR A 226 -3.40 25.61 10.19
CA TYR A 226 -2.74 26.59 9.34
C TYR A 226 -3.77 27.50 8.63
N GLY A 227 -4.82 26.89 8.08
CA GLY A 227 -5.88 27.58 7.38
C GLY A 227 -6.70 28.55 8.23
N ASN A 228 -6.86 28.31 9.54
CA ASN A 228 -7.60 29.20 10.42
C ASN A 228 -6.74 30.31 11.05
N VAL A 229 -5.42 30.12 11.07
CA VAL A 229 -4.48 31.05 11.73
C VAL A 229 -3.83 32.01 10.73
N PHE A 230 -3.56 31.55 9.50
CA PHE A 230 -2.71 32.28 8.54
C PHE A 230 -3.39 32.66 7.22
N LEU A 231 -4.60 32.15 6.94
CA LEU A 231 -5.39 32.45 5.74
C LEU A 231 -6.73 33.06 6.13
#